data_AF-X1MRH5-F1
#
_entry.id   AF-X1MRH5-F1
#
_cell.length_a   1.000
_cell.length_b   1.000
_cell.length_c   1.000
_cell.angle_alpha   90.00
_cell.angle_beta   90.00
_cell.angle_gamma   90.00
#
_symmetry.space_group_name_H-M   'P 1'
#
loop_
_entity.id
_entity.type
_entity.pdbx_description
1 polymer ?
#
loop_
_entity_poly.entity_id
_entity_poly.type
_entity_poly.pdbx_seq_one_letter_code
_entity_poly.pdbx_strand_id
1 'polypeptide(L)'
;ERFISLKNLHFAALKVKIIPLNYSGAIEICSGINGQTTNGGVQHFKEGRLRFSSEGIISMTSRTQESDIGLVIATKHRFYLNGKIVEVKEGVGSQRRKIFLSSRYKIKQNEELSLVKMVAIYSTRDPDFKEKEKFSDKEIEKTAIGNLKKLIEIGYDKLFEAHKKRWNQLWEQIDIVLDGPDFDQLAIRFSQFHIYQMTPVHGERLSIAAKGLSGEGYKGHVFWDMEIFILPFFIYTFPKIAKRLLLYRYHFLDGAREKAKENGFEGAMYP
;
A
#
# COMPACT_ATOMS: atom_id res chain seq x y z
N GLU A 1 -9.70 12.05 4.39
CA GLU A 1 -8.99 11.00 5.18
C GLU A 1 -8.56 9.84 4.28
N ARG A 2 -7.52 9.09 4.68
CA ARG A 2 -7.06 7.88 3.96
C ARG A 2 -6.48 6.86 4.93
N PHE A 3 -6.49 5.58 4.56
CA PHE A 3 -5.78 4.53 5.29
C PHE A 3 -5.32 3.41 4.36
N ILE A 4 -4.25 2.72 4.77
CA ILE A 4 -3.82 1.44 4.22
C ILE A 4 -4.20 0.39 5.27
N SER A 5 -4.98 -0.62 4.89
CA SER A 5 -5.59 -1.51 5.88
C SER A 5 -4.56 -2.44 6.51
N LEU A 6 -4.56 -2.51 7.85
CA LEU A 6 -3.78 -3.49 8.58
C LEU A 6 -4.45 -4.87 8.62
N LYS A 7 -5.75 -4.95 8.27
CA LYS A 7 -6.50 -6.21 8.20
C LYS A 7 -6.41 -6.83 6.81
N ASN A 8 -6.48 -6.01 5.76
CA ASN A 8 -6.38 -6.41 4.36
C ASN A 8 -5.18 -5.72 3.72
N LEU A 9 -4.02 -6.36 3.72
CA LEU A 9 -2.75 -5.70 3.37
C LEU A 9 -2.68 -5.17 1.92
N HIS A 10 -3.49 -5.74 1.02
CA HIS A 10 -3.60 -5.28 -0.37
C HIS A 10 -4.56 -4.09 -0.56
N PHE A 11 -5.21 -3.60 0.49
CA PHE A 11 -6.29 -2.62 0.41
C PHE A 11 -5.90 -1.26 0.97
N ALA A 12 -6.22 -0.21 0.21
CA ALA A 12 -6.19 1.16 0.68
C ALA A 12 -7.50 1.87 0.31
N ALA A 13 -7.87 2.88 1.11
CA ALA A 13 -9.01 3.73 0.79
C ALA A 13 -8.74 5.20 1.10
N LEU A 14 -9.44 6.06 0.35
CA LEU A 14 -9.46 7.50 0.50
C LEU A 14 -10.92 7.95 0.54
N LYS A 15 -11.23 8.85 1.48
CA LYS A 15 -12.51 9.57 1.53
C LYS A 15 -12.25 11.07 1.49
N VAL A 16 -12.88 11.75 0.54
CA VAL A 16 -12.80 13.20 0.34
C VAL A 16 -14.20 13.78 0.52
N LYS A 17 -14.32 14.91 1.22
CA LYS A 17 -15.56 15.67 1.39
C LYS A 17 -15.35 17.08 0.87
N ILE A 18 -16.31 17.58 0.12
CA ILE A 18 -16.29 18.92 -0.49
C ILE A 18 -17.62 19.59 -0.15
N ILE A 19 -17.54 20.76 0.49
CA ILE A 19 -18.69 21.59 0.86
C ILE A 19 -18.39 23.02 0.40
N PRO A 20 -19.10 23.56 -0.59
CA PRO A 20 -18.91 24.96 -0.98
C PRO A 20 -19.60 25.88 0.01
N LEU A 21 -18.83 26.78 0.61
CA LEU A 21 -19.32 27.66 1.68
C LEU A 21 -19.97 28.95 1.16
N ASN A 22 -19.67 29.36 -0.08
CA ASN A 22 -20.07 30.66 -0.63
C ASN A 22 -20.51 30.62 -2.10
N TYR A 23 -20.72 29.44 -2.68
CA TYR A 23 -21.17 29.33 -4.07
C TYR A 23 -22.05 28.09 -4.31
N SER A 24 -22.84 28.15 -5.38
CA SER A 24 -23.51 27.00 -5.99
C SER A 24 -23.01 26.87 -7.42
N GLY A 25 -22.66 25.66 -7.85
CA GLY A 25 -22.02 25.47 -9.15
C GLY A 25 -21.67 24.02 -9.46
N ALA A 26 -20.98 23.82 -10.57
CA ALA A 26 -20.51 22.50 -10.96
C ALA A 26 -19.13 22.23 -10.35
N ILE A 27 -18.97 21.06 -9.72
CA ILE A 27 -17.67 20.53 -9.27
C ILE A 27 -17.32 19.34 -10.15
N GLU A 28 -16.12 19.35 -10.71
CA GLU A 28 -15.55 18.24 -11.48
C GLU A 28 -14.45 17.55 -10.66
N ILE A 29 -14.56 16.24 -10.54
CA ILE A 29 -13.58 15.40 -9.84
C ILE A 29 -12.91 14.47 -10.86
N CYS A 30 -11.61 14.64 -11.04
CA CYS A 30 -10.76 13.76 -11.85
C CYS A 30 -9.99 12.80 -10.93
N SER A 31 -10.27 11.50 -11.01
CA SER A 31 -9.64 10.51 -10.14
C SER A 31 -9.40 9.18 -10.84
N GLY A 32 -8.24 8.59 -10.61
CA GLY A 32 -7.82 7.37 -11.32
C GLY A 32 -6.50 6.80 -10.85
N ILE A 33 -5.79 6.13 -11.76
CA ILE A 33 -4.47 5.55 -11.56
C ILE A 33 -3.48 6.34 -12.41
N ASN A 34 -2.39 6.80 -11.78
CA ASN A 34 -1.27 7.46 -12.44
C ASN A 34 0.00 6.63 -12.29
N GLY A 35 0.36 5.89 -13.33
CA GLY A 35 1.61 5.12 -13.44
C GLY A 35 2.74 5.86 -14.14
N GLN A 36 2.69 7.19 -14.22
CA GLN A 36 3.76 8.02 -14.78
C GLN A 36 4.83 8.39 -13.73
N THR A 37 4.71 7.89 -12.50
CA THR A 37 5.68 8.14 -11.42
C THR A 37 7.05 7.52 -11.76
N THR A 38 8.10 8.17 -11.28
CA THR A 38 9.50 7.78 -11.46
C THR A 38 10.24 7.88 -10.13
N ASN A 39 11.38 7.19 -10.03
CA ASN A 39 12.30 7.29 -8.90
C ASN A 39 13.55 8.06 -9.35
N GLY A 40 13.75 9.27 -8.85
CA GLY A 40 14.83 10.15 -9.31
C GLY A 40 14.88 10.34 -10.84
N GLY A 41 13.72 10.30 -11.51
CA GLY A 41 13.62 10.34 -12.98
C GLY A 41 13.66 8.99 -13.69
N VAL A 42 14.04 7.91 -13.00
CA VAL A 42 14.06 6.55 -13.56
C VAL A 42 12.66 5.94 -13.53
N GLN A 43 12.24 5.41 -14.67
CA GLN A 43 10.99 4.70 -14.80
C GLN A 43 11.21 3.21 -14.53
N HIS A 44 10.56 2.63 -13.54
CA HIS A 44 10.76 1.21 -13.20
C HIS A 44 9.76 0.27 -13.86
N PHE A 45 8.69 0.80 -14.45
CA PHE A 45 7.59 0.02 -15.01
C PHE A 45 7.52 0.15 -16.53
N LYS A 46 7.35 -1.00 -17.18
CA LYS A 46 7.04 -1.10 -18.61
C LYS A 46 5.68 -0.46 -18.87
N GLU A 47 5.41 -0.20 -20.15
CA GLU A 47 4.05 0.15 -20.55
C GLU A 47 3.11 -1.01 -20.17
N GLY A 48 1.96 -0.62 -19.62
CA GLY A 48 0.99 -1.53 -19.05
C GLY A 48 -0.30 -1.58 -19.85
N ARG A 49 -1.26 -2.37 -19.37
CA ARG A 49 -2.64 -2.36 -19.87
C ARG A 49 -3.50 -1.52 -18.95
N LEU A 50 -4.30 -0.63 -19.54
CA LEU A 50 -5.30 0.18 -18.87
C LEU A 50 -6.68 -0.40 -19.20
N ARG A 51 -7.53 -0.60 -18.20
CA ARG A 51 -8.91 -1.06 -18.41
C ARG A 51 -9.90 -0.26 -17.59
N PHE A 52 -11.08 -0.10 -18.17
CA PHE A 52 -12.28 0.35 -17.51
C PHE A 52 -13.38 -0.70 -17.76
N SER A 53 -13.94 -1.28 -16.69
CA SER A 53 -14.95 -2.33 -16.80
C SER A 53 -16.37 -1.76 -16.84
N SER A 54 -17.35 -2.53 -17.33
CA SER A 54 -18.78 -2.19 -17.23
C SER A 54 -19.28 -1.99 -15.79
N GLU A 55 -18.65 -2.67 -14.81
CA GLU A 55 -18.93 -2.47 -13.38
C GLU A 55 -18.26 -1.20 -12.80
N GLY A 56 -17.67 -0.36 -13.65
CA GLY A 56 -16.97 0.88 -13.34
C GLY A 56 -15.71 0.72 -12.47
N ILE A 57 -14.99 -0.39 -12.60
CA ILE A 57 -13.66 -0.59 -12.01
C ILE A 57 -12.61 -0.12 -13.01
N ILE A 58 -11.65 0.68 -12.55
CA ILE A 58 -10.45 1.03 -13.29
C ILE A 58 -9.33 0.08 -12.87
N SER A 59 -8.63 -0.54 -13.80
CA SER A 59 -7.40 -1.29 -13.51
C SER A 59 -6.23 -0.87 -14.40
N MET A 60 -5.03 -1.01 -13.84
CA MET A 60 -3.77 -0.88 -14.55
C MET A 60 -2.89 -2.07 -14.19
N THR A 61 -2.46 -2.81 -15.21
CA THR A 61 -1.49 -3.90 -15.08
C THR A 61 -0.17 -3.48 -15.72
N SER A 62 0.96 -3.71 -15.06
CA SER A 62 2.29 -3.43 -15.61
C SER A 62 3.30 -4.44 -15.07
N ARG A 63 4.53 -4.42 -15.60
CA ARG A 63 5.66 -5.22 -15.13
C ARG A 63 6.87 -4.34 -14.90
N THR A 64 7.70 -4.67 -13.92
CA THR A 64 8.99 -3.99 -13.73
C THR A 64 9.89 -4.24 -14.95
N GLN A 65 10.74 -3.28 -15.30
CA GLN A 65 11.60 -3.38 -16.48
C GLN A 65 12.59 -4.55 -16.39
N GLU A 66 13.35 -4.62 -15.30
CA GLU A 66 14.44 -5.59 -15.13
C GLU A 66 13.96 -6.93 -14.57
N SER A 67 13.28 -6.91 -13.41
CA SER A 67 12.93 -8.15 -12.69
C SER A 67 11.64 -8.82 -13.16
N ASP A 68 10.97 -8.24 -14.17
CA ASP A 68 9.68 -8.70 -14.72
C ASP A 68 8.58 -9.02 -13.68
N ILE A 69 8.61 -8.35 -12.52
CA ILE A 69 7.59 -8.46 -11.47
C ILE A 69 6.30 -7.81 -11.97
N GLY A 70 5.22 -8.58 -12.05
CA GLY A 70 3.90 -8.08 -12.40
C GLY A 70 3.27 -7.29 -11.25
N LEU A 71 2.59 -6.21 -11.59
CA LEU A 71 1.87 -5.33 -10.67
C LEU A 71 0.47 -5.04 -11.24
N VAL A 72 -0.53 -5.09 -10.38
CA VAL A 72 -1.89 -4.62 -10.67
C VAL A 72 -2.31 -3.60 -9.64
N ILE A 73 -2.85 -2.48 -10.12
CA ILE A 73 -3.62 -1.54 -9.31
C ILE A 73 -5.04 -1.56 -9.84
N ALA A 74 -6.01 -1.85 -8.99
CA ALA A 74 -7.44 -1.76 -9.31
C ALA A 74 -8.10 -0.76 -8.36
N THR A 75 -9.02 0.07 -8.88
CA THR A 75 -9.73 1.06 -8.08
C THR A 75 -11.19 1.17 -8.47
N LYS A 76 -12.04 1.43 -7.47
CA LYS A 76 -13.45 1.78 -7.65
C LYS A 76 -13.75 3.08 -6.90
N HIS A 77 -14.61 3.89 -7.50
CA HIS A 77 -15.08 5.14 -6.94
C HIS A 77 -16.56 5.03 -6.61
N ARG A 78 -16.97 5.64 -5.50
CA ARG A 78 -18.36 5.82 -5.10
C ARG A 78 -18.55 7.27 -4.65
N PHE A 79 -19.54 7.93 -5.23
CA PHE A 79 -19.84 9.33 -4.95
C PHE A 79 -21.15 9.43 -4.16
N TYR A 80 -21.22 10.43 -3.29
CA TYR A 80 -22.40 10.70 -2.49
C TYR A 80 -22.71 12.19 -2.49
N LEU A 81 -23.98 12.55 -2.63
CA LEU A 81 -24.48 13.90 -2.41
C LEU A 81 -25.38 13.88 -1.18
N ASN A 82 -25.02 14.65 -0.15
CA ASN A 82 -25.70 14.68 1.15
C ASN A 82 -25.92 13.27 1.73
N GLY A 83 -24.90 12.42 1.63
CA GLY A 83 -24.93 11.03 2.11
C GLY A 83 -25.65 10.02 1.21
N LYS A 84 -26.35 10.47 0.15
CA LYS A 84 -27.02 9.57 -0.80
C LYS A 84 -26.09 9.22 -1.95
N ILE A 85 -26.01 7.94 -2.30
CA ILE A 85 -25.24 7.48 -3.46
C ILE A 85 -25.77 8.18 -4.71
N VAL A 86 -24.88 8.75 -5.51
CA VAL A 86 -25.19 9.31 -6.82
C VAL A 86 -24.50 8.50 -7.90
N GLU A 87 -25.17 8.37 -9.04
CA GLU A 87 -24.58 7.74 -10.21
C GLU A 87 -23.35 8.50 -10.66
N VAL A 88 -22.35 7.74 -11.08
CA VAL A 88 -21.14 8.31 -11.64
C VAL A 88 -21.45 8.77 -13.06
N LYS A 89 -21.44 10.09 -13.28
CA LYS A 89 -21.55 10.66 -14.63
C LYS A 89 -20.14 10.73 -15.22
N GLU A 90 -19.72 9.65 -15.87
CA GLU A 90 -18.31 9.39 -16.23
C GLU A 90 -17.94 9.90 -17.63
N GLY A 91 -16.85 10.68 -17.69
CA GLY A 91 -15.94 10.67 -18.83
C GLY A 91 -14.70 9.84 -18.47
N VAL A 92 -14.42 8.76 -19.21
CA VAL A 92 -13.18 7.99 -19.05
C VAL A 92 -12.08 8.67 -19.88
N GLY A 93 -11.04 9.15 -19.20
CA GLY A 93 -9.85 9.69 -19.82
C GLY A 93 -8.66 8.76 -19.67
N SER A 94 -7.80 8.71 -20.68
CA SER A 94 -6.52 8.00 -20.61
C SER A 94 -5.38 8.81 -21.21
N GLN A 95 -4.19 8.56 -20.69
CA GLN A 95 -2.91 9.02 -21.19
C GLN A 95 -1.91 7.86 -21.05
N ARG A 96 -0.69 8.02 -21.56
CA ARG A 96 0.37 7.00 -21.39
C ARG A 96 0.55 6.64 -19.92
N ARG A 97 0.26 5.38 -19.56
CA ARG A 97 0.27 4.84 -18.17
C ARG A 97 -0.63 5.58 -17.18
N LYS A 98 -1.71 6.20 -17.62
CA LYS A 98 -2.64 6.91 -16.75
C LYS A 98 -4.07 6.72 -17.23
N ILE A 99 -4.97 6.42 -16.33
CA ILE A 99 -6.40 6.23 -16.60
C ILE A 99 -7.20 6.85 -15.47
N PHE A 100 -8.26 7.58 -15.79
CA PHE A 100 -9.04 8.32 -14.80
C PHE A 100 -10.50 8.49 -15.22
N LEU A 101 -11.35 8.69 -14.22
CA LEU A 101 -12.71 9.15 -14.38
C LEU A 101 -12.74 10.65 -14.15
N SER A 102 -13.42 11.38 -15.03
CA SER A 102 -13.95 12.71 -14.76
C SER A 102 -15.42 12.58 -14.41
N SER A 103 -15.84 13.15 -13.29
CA SER A 103 -17.23 13.18 -12.85
C SER A 103 -17.64 14.58 -12.42
N ARG A 104 -18.70 15.10 -13.04
CA ARG A 104 -19.19 16.47 -12.80
C ARG A 104 -20.54 16.45 -12.10
N TYR A 105 -20.65 17.15 -10.97
CA TYR A 105 -21.85 17.26 -10.18
C TYR A 105 -22.24 18.73 -9.99
N LYS A 106 -23.52 19.05 -10.16
CA LYS A 106 -24.07 20.33 -9.74
C LYS A 106 -24.33 20.27 -8.24
N ILE A 107 -23.89 21.27 -7.51
CA ILE A 107 -23.93 21.33 -6.06
C ILE A 107 -24.39 22.70 -5.63
N LYS A 108 -25.22 22.74 -4.58
CA LYS A 108 -25.62 23.99 -3.94
C LYS A 108 -24.68 24.33 -2.80
N GLN A 109 -24.66 25.61 -2.45
CA GLN A 109 -24.01 26.09 -1.24
C GLN A 109 -24.43 25.23 -0.04
N ASN A 110 -23.46 24.84 0.78
CA ASN A 110 -23.61 24.01 1.98
C ASN A 110 -24.05 22.54 1.74
N GLU A 111 -24.16 22.06 0.50
CA GLU A 111 -24.30 20.61 0.24
C GLU A 111 -22.95 19.88 0.35
N GLU A 112 -22.97 18.63 0.83
CA GLU A 112 -21.78 17.79 0.89
C GLU A 112 -21.72 16.86 -0.31
N LEU A 113 -20.68 17.00 -1.14
CA LEU A 113 -20.25 15.94 -2.06
C LEU A 113 -19.08 15.20 -1.45
N SER A 114 -19.20 13.87 -1.38
CA SER A 114 -18.10 13.03 -0.96
C SER A 114 -17.76 11.97 -1.99
N LEU A 115 -16.47 11.66 -2.05
CA LEU A 115 -15.88 10.59 -2.85
C LEU A 115 -15.26 9.58 -1.89
N VAL A 116 -15.61 8.31 -2.07
CA VAL A 116 -14.85 7.17 -1.56
C VAL A 116 -14.14 6.50 -2.72
N LYS A 117 -12.81 6.41 -2.63
CA LYS A 117 -11.97 5.64 -3.55
C LYS A 117 -11.41 4.44 -2.81
N MET A 118 -11.67 3.25 -3.34
CA MET A 118 -11.22 1.96 -2.82
C MET A 118 -10.21 1.36 -3.79
N VAL A 119 -9.04 0.97 -3.30
CA VAL A 119 -7.90 0.55 -4.11
C VAL A 119 -7.41 -0.82 -3.64
N ALA A 120 -7.16 -1.71 -4.60
CA ALA A 120 -6.44 -2.95 -4.40
C ALA A 120 -5.13 -2.92 -5.17
N ILE A 121 -4.03 -3.33 -4.53
CA ILE A 121 -2.70 -3.42 -5.13
C ILE A 121 -2.15 -4.82 -4.93
N TYR A 122 -1.75 -5.47 -6.03
CA TYR A 122 -1.17 -6.81 -6.01
C TYR A 122 0.09 -6.85 -6.85
N SER A 123 1.02 -7.72 -6.47
CA SER A 123 2.23 -8.04 -7.20
C SER A 123 2.39 -9.54 -7.38
N THR A 124 3.15 -9.99 -8.38
CA THR A 124 3.50 -11.41 -8.54
C THR A 124 4.43 -11.93 -7.44
N ARG A 125 4.83 -11.08 -6.48
CA ARG A 125 5.59 -11.49 -5.28
C ARG A 125 4.69 -11.80 -4.09
N ASP A 126 3.38 -11.56 -4.21
CA ASP A 126 2.45 -11.79 -3.11
C ASP A 126 2.30 -13.30 -2.85
N PRO A 127 1.99 -13.73 -1.60
CA PRO A 127 1.88 -15.15 -1.25
C PRO A 127 0.92 -15.94 -2.13
N ASP A 128 -0.15 -15.32 -2.61
CA ASP A 128 -1.14 -15.89 -3.55
C ASP A 128 -0.51 -16.41 -4.86
N PHE A 129 0.70 -15.95 -5.17
CA PHE A 129 1.46 -16.26 -6.38
C PHE A 129 2.82 -16.89 -6.08
N LYS A 130 3.07 -17.41 -4.88
CA LYS A 130 4.39 -17.93 -4.53
C LYS A 130 4.71 -19.30 -5.13
N GLU A 131 3.69 -20.12 -5.39
CA GLU A 131 3.86 -21.53 -5.77
C GLU A 131 3.76 -21.81 -7.28
N LYS A 132 3.41 -20.81 -8.11
CA LYS A 132 3.40 -21.04 -9.57
C LYS A 132 4.68 -20.54 -10.21
N GLU A 133 5.19 -21.32 -11.15
CA GLU A 133 6.38 -20.96 -11.94
C GLU A 133 6.09 -19.85 -12.96
N LYS A 134 4.84 -19.72 -13.41
CA LYS A 134 4.42 -18.72 -14.40
C LYS A 134 3.07 -18.11 -14.04
N PHE A 135 2.96 -16.81 -14.27
CA PHE A 135 1.73 -16.04 -14.08
C PHE A 135 1.44 -15.17 -15.30
N SER A 136 0.20 -15.22 -15.75
CA SER A 136 -0.30 -14.25 -16.72
C SER A 136 -0.77 -12.98 -16.02
N ASP A 137 -0.63 -11.84 -16.70
CA ASP A 137 -1.17 -10.55 -16.25
C ASP A 137 -2.68 -10.61 -15.97
N LYS A 138 -3.40 -11.51 -16.66
CA LYS A 138 -4.84 -11.71 -16.48
C LYS A 138 -5.18 -12.37 -15.14
N GLU A 139 -4.34 -13.28 -14.64
CA GLU A 139 -4.59 -13.99 -13.38
C GLU A 139 -4.42 -13.10 -12.17
N ILE A 140 -3.34 -12.32 -12.14
CA ILE A 140 -3.11 -11.32 -11.09
C ILE A 140 -4.19 -10.23 -11.14
N GLU A 141 -4.59 -9.79 -12.34
CA GLU A 141 -5.68 -8.82 -12.51
C GLU A 141 -7.01 -9.36 -11.98
N LYS A 142 -7.35 -10.62 -12.31
CA LYS A 142 -8.55 -11.30 -11.80
C LYS A 142 -8.55 -11.39 -10.28
N THR A 143 -7.40 -11.69 -9.68
CA THR A 143 -7.25 -11.79 -8.21
C THR A 143 -7.45 -10.43 -7.54
N ALA A 144 -6.79 -9.39 -8.06
CA ALA A 144 -6.91 -8.03 -7.54
C ALA A 144 -8.34 -7.49 -7.64
N ILE A 145 -8.97 -7.63 -8.80
CA ILE A 145 -10.36 -7.21 -9.02
C ILE A 145 -11.32 -8.03 -8.16
N GLY A 146 -11.13 -9.35 -8.08
CA GLY A 146 -11.97 -10.23 -7.27
C GLY A 146 -11.94 -9.87 -5.79
N ASN A 147 -10.76 -9.56 -5.23
CA ASN A 147 -10.66 -9.08 -3.86
C ASN A 147 -11.30 -7.69 -3.70
N LEU A 148 -11.03 -6.76 -4.63
CA LEU A 148 -11.61 -5.42 -4.59
C LEU A 148 -13.15 -5.46 -4.57
N LYS A 149 -13.79 -6.32 -5.37
CA LYS A 149 -15.25 -6.51 -5.37
C LYS A 149 -15.79 -6.91 -4.00
N LYS A 150 -15.18 -7.92 -3.36
CA LYS A 150 -15.56 -8.35 -2.00
C LYS A 150 -15.44 -7.20 -0.98
N LEU A 151 -14.37 -6.39 -1.09
CA LEU A 151 -14.15 -5.27 -0.19
C LEU A 151 -15.15 -4.11 -0.45
N ILE A 152 -15.55 -3.89 -1.70
CA ILE A 152 -16.59 -2.91 -2.06
C ILE A 152 -17.94 -3.26 -1.42
N GLU A 153 -18.29 -4.55 -1.37
CA GLU A 153 -19.51 -5.06 -0.72
C GLU A 153 -19.49 -4.83 0.80
N ILE A 154 -18.33 -5.00 1.44
CA ILE A 154 -18.15 -4.70 2.87
C ILE A 154 -18.32 -3.21 3.15
N GLY A 155 -17.79 -2.35 2.27
CA GLY A 155 -17.90 -0.90 2.35
C GLY A 155 -16.84 -0.23 3.22
N TYR A 156 -16.67 1.08 3.02
CA TYR A 156 -15.59 1.88 3.62
C TYR A 156 -15.59 1.86 5.15
N ASP A 157 -16.73 2.17 5.78
CA ASP A 157 -16.77 2.36 7.24
C ASP A 157 -16.43 1.05 7.98
N LYS A 158 -16.98 -0.10 7.56
CA LYS A 158 -16.64 -1.40 8.13
C LYS A 158 -15.16 -1.77 7.95
N LEU A 159 -14.58 -1.45 6.80
CA LEU A 159 -13.15 -1.68 6.55
C LEU A 159 -12.25 -0.77 7.38
N PHE A 160 -12.69 0.47 7.61
CA PHE A 160 -11.99 1.41 8.48
C PHE A 160 -12.07 0.98 9.95
N GLU A 161 -13.23 0.52 10.42
CA GLU A 161 -13.38 -0.08 11.75
C GLU A 161 -12.49 -1.31 11.93
N ALA A 162 -12.40 -2.19 10.91
CA ALA A 162 -11.50 -3.33 10.95
C ALA A 162 -10.02 -2.91 11.02
N HIS A 163 -9.64 -1.83 10.33
CA HIS A 163 -8.30 -1.23 10.41
C HIS A 163 -8.02 -0.67 11.82
N LYS A 164 -8.94 0.13 12.38
CA LYS A 164 -8.82 0.68 13.75
C LYS A 164 -8.73 -0.42 14.80
N LYS A 165 -9.58 -1.45 14.72
CA LYS A 165 -9.54 -2.60 15.63
C LYS A 165 -8.16 -3.27 15.61
N ARG A 166 -7.54 -3.40 14.43
CA ARG A 166 -6.20 -3.98 14.33
C ARG A 166 -5.13 -3.07 14.95
N TRP A 167 -5.25 -1.74 14.80
CA TRP A 167 -4.37 -0.79 15.49
C TRP A 167 -4.54 -0.84 17.01
N ASN A 168 -5.76 -0.89 17.53
CA ASN A 168 -6.01 -0.95 18.97
C ASN A 168 -5.34 -2.19 19.59
N GLN A 169 -5.48 -3.36 18.95
CA GLN A 169 -4.79 -4.59 19.37
C GLN A 169 -3.26 -4.47 19.36
N LEU A 170 -2.69 -3.66 18.46
CA LEU A 170 -1.26 -3.42 18.43
C LEU A 170 -0.84 -2.48 19.56
N TRP A 171 -1.60 -1.41 19.79
CA TRP A 171 -1.35 -0.46 20.88
C TRP A 171 -1.42 -1.14 22.25
N GLU A 172 -2.38 -2.02 22.48
CA GLU A 172 -2.46 -2.85 23.71
C GLU A 172 -1.16 -3.62 24.00
N GLN A 173 -0.38 -3.93 22.97
CA GLN A 173 0.84 -4.73 23.08
C GLN A 173 2.13 -3.90 23.12
N ILE A 174 2.15 -2.70 22.53
CA ILE A 174 3.39 -1.92 22.37
C ILE A 174 3.38 -0.58 23.08
N ASP A 175 2.23 -0.06 23.49
CA ASP A 175 2.15 1.32 24.00
C ASP A 175 3.02 1.50 25.25
N ILE A 176 3.77 2.60 25.26
CA ILE A 176 4.56 3.04 26.41
C ILE A 176 3.93 4.33 26.88
N VAL A 177 3.39 4.30 28.10
CA VAL A 177 2.80 5.48 28.74
C VAL A 177 3.88 6.17 29.56
N LEU A 178 4.13 7.44 29.24
CA LEU A 178 5.13 8.25 29.93
C LEU A 178 4.43 9.15 30.95
N ASP A 179 5.03 9.26 32.14
CA ASP A 179 4.73 10.33 33.09
C ASP A 179 5.66 11.52 32.75
N GLY A 180 5.21 12.37 31.83
CA GLY A 180 6.02 13.42 31.25
C GLY A 180 5.26 14.31 30.25
N PRO A 181 5.97 15.18 29.51
CA PRO A 181 5.34 16.08 28.54
C PRO A 181 4.56 15.36 27.44
N ASP A 182 3.43 15.93 27.01
CA ASP A 182 2.60 15.39 25.92
C ASP A 182 3.39 15.15 24.62
N PHE A 183 4.40 15.99 24.37
CA PHE A 183 5.26 15.86 23.19
C PHE A 183 6.10 14.58 23.22
N ASP A 184 6.62 14.20 24.39
CA ASP A 184 7.43 12.99 24.53
C ASP A 184 6.56 11.75 24.35
N GLN A 185 5.33 11.78 24.87
CA GLN A 185 4.32 10.75 24.64
C GLN A 185 3.96 10.61 23.15
N LEU A 186 3.82 11.73 22.45
CA LEU A 186 3.61 11.74 21.00
C LEU A 186 4.83 11.18 20.26
N ALA A 187 6.05 11.57 20.64
CA ALA A 187 7.28 11.17 19.98
C ALA A 187 7.54 9.66 20.08
N ILE A 188 7.31 9.06 21.25
CA ILE A 188 7.46 7.60 21.42
C ILE A 188 6.40 6.84 20.62
N ARG A 189 5.12 7.27 20.67
CA ARG A 189 4.05 6.67 19.87
C ARG A 189 4.30 6.84 18.37
N PHE A 190 4.78 8.00 17.93
CA PHE A 190 5.16 8.23 16.53
C PHE A 190 6.25 7.24 16.08
N SER A 191 7.27 7.02 16.91
CA SER A 191 8.35 6.07 16.64
C SER A 191 7.82 4.63 16.54
N GLN A 192 7.01 4.19 17.51
CA GLN A 192 6.40 2.85 17.52
C GLN A 192 5.46 2.62 16.33
N PHE A 193 4.64 3.63 16.02
CA PHE A 193 3.76 3.64 14.85
C PHE A 193 4.56 3.42 13.56
N HIS A 194 5.66 4.14 13.38
CA HIS A 194 6.50 4.00 12.20
C HIS A 194 7.23 2.65 12.14
N ILE A 195 7.77 2.17 13.27
CA ILE A 195 8.40 0.84 13.36
C ILE A 195 7.45 -0.25 12.88
N TYR A 196 6.22 -0.26 13.37
CA TYR A 196 5.27 -1.27 12.94
C TYR A 196 4.85 -1.07 11.47
N GLN A 197 4.56 0.16 11.02
CA GLN A 197 4.15 0.41 9.64
C GLN A 197 5.19 -0.01 8.60
N MET A 198 6.49 0.14 8.89
CA MET A 198 7.55 -0.27 7.97
C MET A 198 7.81 -1.79 7.98
N THR A 199 7.15 -2.55 8.84
CA THR A 199 7.44 -3.96 9.05
C THR A 199 6.60 -4.88 8.16
N PRO A 200 7.22 -5.65 7.25
CA PRO A 200 6.50 -6.60 6.42
C PRO A 200 6.16 -7.87 7.22
N VAL A 201 5.01 -7.88 7.90
CA VAL A 201 4.59 -9.02 8.75
C VAL A 201 4.08 -10.25 7.98
N HIS A 202 3.98 -10.16 6.65
CA HIS A 202 3.28 -11.11 5.79
C HIS A 202 4.19 -12.05 4.98
N GLY A 203 5.52 -11.94 5.11
CA GLY A 203 6.44 -12.79 4.39
C GLY A 203 7.82 -12.89 5.04
N GLU A 204 8.42 -14.07 4.94
CA GLU A 204 9.76 -14.37 5.52
C GLU A 204 10.91 -13.96 4.58
N ARG A 205 10.61 -13.64 3.32
CA ARG A 205 11.58 -13.11 2.34
C ARG A 205 11.57 -11.59 2.25
N LEU A 206 10.98 -10.92 3.23
CA LEU A 206 10.88 -9.46 3.33
C LEU A 206 11.45 -9.00 4.67
N SER A 207 12.04 -7.81 4.68
CA SER A 207 12.63 -7.20 5.87
C SER A 207 12.48 -5.67 5.82
N ILE A 208 12.97 -4.98 6.84
CA ILE A 208 12.78 -3.54 7.04
C ILE A 208 13.94 -2.79 6.41
N ALA A 209 13.65 -1.97 5.41
CA ALA A 209 14.64 -1.09 4.79
C ALA A 209 14.99 0.10 5.69
N ALA A 210 16.17 0.71 5.48
CA ALA A 210 16.64 1.86 6.29
C ALA A 210 15.69 3.06 6.30
N LYS A 211 14.83 3.22 5.29
CA LYS A 211 13.76 4.24 5.23
C LYS A 211 12.37 3.61 5.09
N GLY A 212 12.21 2.35 5.48
CA GLY A 212 10.97 1.59 5.30
C GLY A 212 10.42 1.73 3.88
N LEU A 213 9.15 2.14 3.77
CA LEU A 213 8.47 2.47 2.51
C LEU A 213 8.11 3.97 2.44
N SER A 214 8.86 4.84 3.11
CA SER A 214 8.52 6.27 3.22
C SER A 214 9.13 7.15 2.13
N GLY A 215 10.01 6.61 1.28
CA GLY A 215 10.66 7.37 0.22
C GLY A 215 11.77 6.60 -0.48
N GLU A 216 12.52 7.30 -1.33
CA GLU A 216 13.54 6.70 -2.22
C GLU A 216 14.92 6.58 -1.57
N GLY A 217 15.14 7.25 -0.44
CA GLY A 217 16.41 7.19 0.29
C GLY A 217 16.80 5.74 0.60
N TYR A 218 18.05 5.40 0.31
CA TYR A 218 18.59 4.03 0.43
C TYR A 218 17.86 2.96 -0.40
N LYS A 219 17.00 3.34 -1.35
CA LYS A 219 16.40 2.47 -2.39
C LYS A 219 15.67 1.22 -1.86
N GLY A 220 15.17 1.25 -0.63
CA GLY A 220 14.54 0.08 -0.01
C GLY A 220 15.53 -1.03 0.41
N HIS A 221 16.83 -0.72 0.48
CA HIS A 221 17.83 -1.67 0.96
C HIS A 221 17.76 -1.87 2.48
N VAL A 222 18.06 -3.10 2.89
CA VAL A 222 18.09 -3.56 4.28
C VAL A 222 19.53 -3.58 4.74
N PHE A 223 19.82 -2.86 5.82
CA PHE A 223 21.14 -2.72 6.42
C PHE A 223 21.17 -3.37 7.81
N TRP A 224 22.33 -3.37 8.45
CA TRP A 224 22.49 -3.75 9.87
C TRP A 224 21.56 -2.98 10.82
N ASP A 225 21.03 -1.82 10.40
CA ASP A 225 19.96 -1.07 11.06
C ASP A 225 18.78 -1.96 11.48
N MET A 226 18.41 -2.94 10.64
CA MET A 226 17.30 -3.85 10.95
C MET A 226 17.63 -4.71 12.17
N GLU A 227 18.78 -5.39 12.18
CA GLU A 227 19.17 -6.29 13.27
C GLU A 227 19.57 -5.57 14.56
N ILE A 228 20.24 -4.42 14.46
CA ILE A 228 20.84 -3.76 15.63
C ILE A 228 19.87 -2.79 16.28
N PHE A 229 19.10 -2.02 15.52
CA PHE A 229 18.25 -0.96 16.06
C PHE A 229 16.78 -1.35 16.15
N ILE A 230 16.28 -2.11 15.17
CA ILE A 230 14.83 -2.39 15.06
C ILE A 230 14.46 -3.74 15.66
N LEU A 231 15.26 -4.79 15.43
CA LEU A 231 14.98 -6.14 15.90
C LEU A 231 14.79 -6.24 17.43
N PRO A 232 15.53 -5.51 18.29
CA PRO A 232 15.30 -5.54 19.74
C PRO A 232 13.86 -5.20 20.12
N PHE A 233 13.25 -4.20 19.48
CA PHE A 233 11.84 -3.87 19.69
C PHE A 233 10.94 -5.09 19.44
N PHE A 234 11.15 -5.80 18.34
CA PHE A 234 10.36 -6.99 18.00
C PHE A 234 10.69 -8.22 18.85
N ILE A 235 11.92 -8.35 19.35
CA ILE A 235 12.27 -9.44 20.27
C ILE A 235 11.40 -9.37 21.53
N TYR A 236 11.21 -8.17 22.09
CA TYR A 236 10.44 -8.00 23.32
C TYR A 236 8.93 -7.87 23.09
N THR A 237 8.50 -7.32 21.95
CA THR A 237 7.08 -7.09 21.67
C THR A 237 6.44 -8.22 20.85
N PHE A 238 7.07 -8.68 19.77
CA PHE A 238 6.52 -9.69 18.87
C PHE A 238 7.57 -10.73 18.41
N PRO A 239 7.96 -11.70 19.26
CA PRO A 239 9.05 -12.65 18.95
C PRO A 239 8.86 -13.42 17.63
N LYS A 240 7.61 -13.68 17.23
CA LYS A 240 7.31 -14.31 15.94
C LYS A 240 7.68 -13.42 14.75
N ILE A 241 7.51 -12.10 14.86
CA ILE A 241 7.93 -11.13 13.83
C ILE A 241 9.46 -11.05 13.83
N ALA A 242 10.10 -10.97 15.00
CA ALA A 242 11.57 -10.99 15.10
C ALA A 242 12.18 -12.22 14.41
N LYS A 243 11.62 -13.41 14.64
CA LYS A 243 12.03 -14.64 13.94
C LYS A 243 11.89 -14.51 12.42
N ARG A 244 10.77 -13.97 11.91
CA ARG A 244 10.58 -13.77 10.45
C ARG A 244 11.59 -12.81 9.86
N LEU A 245 11.91 -11.73 10.57
CA LEU A 245 12.94 -10.77 10.16
C LEU A 245 14.33 -11.42 10.07
N LEU A 246 14.66 -12.37 10.97
CA LEU A 246 15.90 -13.15 10.87
C LEU A 246 15.84 -14.21 9.76
N LEU A 247 14.68 -14.83 9.50
CA LEU A 247 14.50 -15.78 8.40
C LEU A 247 14.75 -15.14 7.03
N TYR A 248 14.56 -13.83 6.89
CA TYR A 248 15.01 -13.08 5.72
C TYR A 248 16.50 -13.31 5.46
N ARG A 249 17.37 -13.11 6.47
CA ARG A 249 18.81 -13.34 6.31
C ARG A 249 19.12 -14.78 5.97
N TYR A 250 18.44 -15.74 6.61
CA TYR A 250 18.60 -17.16 6.31
C TYR A 250 18.26 -17.48 4.85
N HIS A 251 17.15 -16.95 4.32
CA HIS A 251 16.74 -17.18 2.93
C HIS A 251 17.67 -16.58 1.87
N PHE A 252 18.55 -15.65 2.26
CA PHE A 252 19.57 -15.04 1.40
C PHE A 252 21.00 -15.45 1.78
N LEU A 253 21.15 -16.49 2.60
CA LEU A 253 22.47 -16.98 3.05
C LEU A 253 23.35 -17.44 1.89
N ASP A 254 22.79 -18.06 0.86
CA ASP A 254 23.55 -18.51 -0.30
C ASP A 254 24.13 -17.34 -1.09
N GLY A 255 23.40 -16.23 -1.22
CA GLY A 255 23.95 -15.00 -1.80
C GLY A 255 25.08 -14.39 -0.97
N ALA A 256 25.01 -14.49 0.36
CA ALA A 256 26.10 -14.03 1.23
C ALA A 256 27.35 -14.94 1.12
N ARG A 257 27.16 -16.25 0.93
CA ARG A 257 28.26 -17.21 0.67
C ARG A 257 28.92 -16.97 -0.68
N GLU A 258 28.12 -16.71 -1.72
CA GLU A 258 28.61 -16.33 -3.05
C GLU A 258 29.47 -15.06 -2.96
N LYS A 259 28.97 -14.01 -2.30
CA LYS A 259 29.73 -12.77 -2.07
C LYS A 259 31.05 -13.01 -1.32
N ALA A 260 31.05 -13.87 -0.29
CA ALA A 260 32.28 -14.21 0.43
C ALA A 260 33.31 -14.85 -0.49
N LYS A 261 32.88 -15.84 -1.29
CA LYS A 261 33.72 -16.54 -2.26
C LYS A 261 34.28 -15.59 -3.32
N GLU A 262 33.45 -14.69 -3.87
CA GLU A 262 33.89 -13.67 -4.83
C GLU A 262 34.97 -12.74 -4.28
N ASN A 263 35.01 -12.56 -2.95
CA ASN A 263 36.00 -11.74 -2.24
C ASN A 263 37.17 -12.57 -1.66
N GLY A 264 37.26 -13.86 -1.97
CA GLY A 264 38.36 -14.73 -1.49
C GLY A 264 38.24 -15.17 -0.03
N PHE A 265 37.05 -15.10 0.56
CA PHE A 265 36.78 -15.54 1.93
C PHE A 265 35.94 -16.82 1.98
N GLU A 266 36.03 -17.54 3.09
CA GLU A 266 35.08 -18.61 3.45
C GLU A 266 33.90 -18.06 4.27
N GLY A 267 32.83 -18.85 4.40
CA GLY A 267 31.67 -18.49 5.23
C GLY A 267 30.65 -17.63 4.47
N ALA A 268 30.05 -16.66 5.17
CA ALA A 268 28.98 -15.81 4.64
C ALA A 268 29.27 -14.33 4.88
N MET A 269 29.37 -13.57 3.79
CA MET A 269 29.56 -12.12 3.79
C MET A 269 28.25 -11.46 3.37
N TYR A 270 27.45 -11.00 4.33
CA TYR A 270 26.21 -10.28 4.00
C TYR A 270 26.51 -8.97 3.23
N PRO A 271 25.60 -8.56 2.33
CA PRO A 271 25.80 -7.40 1.47
C PRO A 271 26.00 -6.11 2.23
#